data_AF-A0A6I5CPM4-F1
#
_entry.id   AF-A0A6I5CPM4-F1
#
_cell.length_a   1.000
_cell.length_b   1.000
_cell.length_c   1.000
_cell.angle_alpha   90.00
_cell.angle_beta   90.00
_cell.angle_gamma   90.00
#
_symmetry.space_group_name_H-M   'P 1'
#
loop_
_entity.id
_entity.type
_entity.pdbx_description
1 polymer ?
#
loop_
_entity_poly.entity_id
_entity_poly.type
_entity_poly.pdbx_seq_one_letter_code
_entity_poly.pdbx_strand_id
1 'polypeptide(L)' 'TEVTGRPVVHRRLSYEQMRDRLTTQVPVEFAAMLAGMDRAIAEGAEDRITDTVQRLTGRPPRAFQALLEREMRCSS' A
#
# COMPACT_ATOMS: atom_id res chain seq x y z
N THR A 1 5.43 3.35 13.53
CA THR A 1 6.23 3.88 14.66
C THR A 1 6.67 5.30 14.43
N GLU A 2 7.39 5.60 13.34
CA GLU A 2 8.02 6.91 13.13
C GLU A 2 7.02 8.07 13.03
N VAL A 3 6.03 7.99 12.12
CA VAL A 3 5.04 9.06 11.96
C VAL A 3 3.87 8.93 12.95
N THR A 4 3.46 7.69 13.25
CA THR A 4 2.25 7.43 14.06
C THR A 4 2.51 7.43 15.57
N GLY A 5 3.76 7.41 16.03
CA GLY A 5 4.14 7.22 17.44
C GLY A 5 3.79 5.85 18.04
N ARG A 6 3.03 5.00 17.32
CA ARG A 6 2.55 3.70 17.79
C ARG A 6 3.30 2.54 17.09
N PRO A 7 3.57 1.42 17.81
CA PRO A 7 4.08 0.20 17.19
C PRO A 7 3.13 -0.35 16.12
N VAL A 8 3.64 -0.52 14.91
CA VAL A 8 2.93 -1.16 13.79
C VAL A 8 3.88 -2.22 13.23
N VAL A 9 3.38 -3.45 13.12
CA VAL A 9 4.16 -4.60 12.65
C VAL A 9 3.54 -5.16 11.38
N HIS A 10 4.39 -5.38 10.37
CA HIS A 10 3.98 -6.09 9.16
C HIS A 10 3.93 -7.59 9.45
N ARG A 11 2.78 -8.23 9.19
CA ARG A 11 2.61 -9.68 9.29
C ARG A 11 2.42 -10.24 7.88
N ARG A 12 3.30 -11.17 7.49
CA ARG A 12 3.16 -11.90 6.23
C ARG A 12 1.97 -12.85 6.31
N LEU A 13 1.09 -12.79 5.32
CA LEU A 13 -0.06 -13.67 5.17
C LEU A 13 0.11 -14.51 3.90
N SER A 14 -0.47 -15.70 3.88
CA SER A 14 -0.69 -16.43 2.63
C SER A 14 -1.74 -15.71 1.77
N TYR A 15 -1.79 -16.06 0.49
CA TYR A 15 -2.86 -15.60 -0.41
C TYR A 15 -4.25 -15.91 0.15
N GLU A 16 -4.50 -17.14 0.63
CA GLU A 16 -5.82 -17.48 1.19
C GLU A 16 -6.13 -16.66 2.44
N GLN A 17 -5.15 -16.51 3.34
CA GLN A 17 -5.34 -15.71 4.58
C GLN A 17 -5.64 -14.24 4.27
N MET A 18 -4.99 -13.66 3.25
CA MET A 18 -5.27 -12.29 2.83
C MET A 18 -6.67 -12.18 2.19
N ARG A 19 -7.01 -13.10 1.27
CA ARG A 19 -8.33 -13.13 0.63
C ARG A 19 -9.43 -13.25 1.69
N ASP A 20 -9.33 -14.22 2.58
CA ASP A 20 -10.34 -14.51 3.60
C ASP A 20 -10.46 -13.36 4.62
N ARG A 21 -9.39 -12.60 4.84
CA ARG A 21 -9.46 -11.36 5.62
C ARG A 21 -10.22 -10.27 4.86
N LEU A 22 -9.97 -10.11 3.56
CA LEU A 22 -10.58 -9.06 2.73
C LEU A 22 -12.07 -9.29 2.49
N THR A 23 -12.55 -10.54 2.46
CA THR A 23 -13.98 -10.85 2.32
C THR A 23 -14.85 -10.25 3.44
N THR A 24 -14.24 -9.91 4.59
CA THR A 24 -14.94 -9.21 5.69
C THR A 24 -15.27 -7.75 5.39
N GLN A 25 -14.66 -7.17 4.34
CA GLN A 25 -14.78 -5.75 3.98
C GLN A 25 -15.29 -5.55 2.55
N VAL A 26 -15.04 -6.51 1.64
CA VAL A 26 -15.39 -6.43 0.22
C VAL A 26 -15.95 -7.75 -0.30
N PRO A 27 -16.71 -7.76 -1.41
CA PRO A 27 -17.20 -8.99 -2.03
C PRO A 27 -16.08 -9.97 -2.39
N VAL A 28 -16.39 -11.27 -2.41
CA VAL A 28 -15.42 -12.36 -2.59
C VAL A 28 -14.57 -12.24 -3.85
N GLU A 29 -15.17 -11.88 -4.98
CA GLU A 29 -14.45 -11.72 -6.24
C GLU A 29 -13.45 -10.55 -6.16
N PHE A 30 -13.81 -9.49 -5.45
CA PHE A 30 -12.94 -8.35 -5.23
C PHE A 30 -11.82 -8.67 -4.24
N ALA A 31 -12.11 -9.44 -3.19
CA ALA A 31 -11.10 -9.94 -2.26
C ALA A 31 -10.07 -10.83 -2.94
N ALA A 32 -10.50 -11.72 -3.84
CA ALA A 32 -9.62 -12.58 -4.63
C ALA A 32 -8.72 -11.76 -5.57
N MET A 33 -9.29 -10.77 -6.26
CA MET A 33 -8.53 -9.84 -7.11
C MET A 33 -7.43 -9.12 -6.31
N LEU A 34 -7.78 -8.52 -5.18
CA LEU A 34 -6.84 -7.76 -4.34
C LEU A 34 -5.73 -8.64 -3.75
N ALA A 35 -6.08 -9.84 -3.25
CA ALA A 35 -5.09 -10.80 -2.78
C ALA A 35 -4.14 -11.26 -3.91
N GLY A 36 -4.64 -11.33 -5.14
CA GLY A 36 -3.84 -11.68 -6.32
C GLY A 36 -2.83 -10.60 -6.66
N MET A 37 -3.24 -9.34 -6.58
CA MET A 37 -2.34 -8.19 -6.76
C MET A 37 -1.24 -8.16 -5.69
N ASP A 38 -1.57 -8.38 -4.42
CA ASP A 38 -0.58 -8.42 -3.34
C ASP A 38 0.48 -9.52 -3.56
N ARG A 39 0.04 -10.69 -4.03
CA ARG A 39 0.96 -11.76 -4.42
C ARG A 39 1.89 -11.34 -5.55
N ALA A 40 1.37 -10.72 -6.62
CA ALA A 40 2.21 -10.26 -7.73
C ALA A 40 3.22 -9.18 -7.28
N ILE A 41 2.82 -8.31 -6.35
CA ILE A 41 3.72 -7.32 -5.75
C ILE A 41 4.81 -8.02 -4.93
N ALA A 42 4.46 -9.04 -4.14
CA ALA A 42 5.42 -9.82 -3.37
C ALA A 42 6.42 -10.59 -4.26
N GLU A 43 6.03 -10.89 -5.50
CA GLU A 43 6.87 -11.50 -6.55
C GLU A 43 7.67 -10.45 -7.35
N GLY A 44 7.54 -9.15 -7.04
CA GLY A 44 8.35 -8.06 -7.60
C GLY A 44 7.74 -7.35 -8.81
N ALA A 45 6.46 -7.56 -9.13
CA ALA A 45 5.82 -6.97 -10.31
C ALA A 45 5.90 -5.43 -10.37
N GLU A 46 5.96 -4.77 -9.20
CA GLU A 46 5.99 -3.32 -9.02
C GLU A 46 7.37 -2.78 -8.60
N ASP A 47 8.43 -3.60 -8.57
CA ASP A 47 9.78 -3.16 -8.18
C ASP A 47 10.51 -2.44 -9.34
N ARG A 48 9.86 -1.41 -9.88
CA ARG A 48 10.36 -0.59 -10.98
C ARG A 48 10.06 0.87 -10.71
N ILE A 49 11.10 1.70 -10.73
CA ILE A 49 10.98 3.14 -10.56
C ILE A 49 11.08 3.87 -11.92
N THR A 50 10.39 5.00 -12.04
CA THR A 50 10.47 5.89 -13.21
C THR A 50 10.50 7.35 -12.75
N ASP A 51 10.93 8.25 -13.63
CA ASP A 51 10.93 9.71 -13.43
C ASP A 51 9.64 10.39 -13.93
N THR A 52 8.64 9.59 -14.32
CA THR A 52 7.43 10.02 -15.04
C THR A 52 6.69 11.17 -14.35
N VAL A 53 6.56 11.12 -13.01
CA VAL A 53 5.89 12.17 -12.23
C VAL A 53 6.59 13.51 -12.41
N GLN A 54 7.93 13.54 -12.31
CA GLN A 54 8.70 14.76 -12.48
C GLN A 54 8.61 15.27 -13.92
N ARG A 55 8.75 14.38 -14.90
CA ARG A 55 8.68 14.75 -16.32
C ARG A 55 7.33 15.33 -16.73
N LEU A 56 6.22 14.75 -16.26
CA LEU A 56 4.87 15.17 -16.67
C LEU A 56 4.32 16.33 -15.84
N THR A 57 4.70 16.45 -14.57
CA THR A 57 4.10 17.45 -13.67
C THR A 57 5.04 18.60 -13.31
N GLY A 58 6.32 18.52 -13.70
CA GLY A 58 7.38 19.46 -13.33
C GLY A 58 7.77 19.41 -11.84
N ARG A 59 7.19 18.50 -11.06
CA ARG A 59 7.38 18.38 -9.61
C ARG A 59 7.82 16.96 -9.25
N PRO A 60 8.76 16.78 -8.31
CA PRO A 60 9.20 15.45 -7.90
C PRO A 60 8.06 14.65 -7.26
N PRO A 61 8.08 13.30 -7.36
CA PRO A 61 7.14 12.46 -6.61
C PRO A 61 7.30 12.70 -5.11
N ARG A 62 6.19 12.60 -4.38
CA ARG A 62 6.20 12.79 -2.93
C ARG A 62 6.72 11.52 -2.25
N ALA A 63 7.65 11.68 -1.31
CA ALA A 63 8.07 10.58 -0.45
C ALA A 63 6.91 10.09 0.44
N PHE A 64 6.85 8.78 0.69
CA PHE A 64 5.78 8.18 1.48
C PHE A 64 5.68 8.79 2.89
N GLN A 65 6.80 9.02 3.56
CA GLN A 65 6.84 9.67 4.88
C GLN A 65 6.17 11.05 4.87
N ALA A 66 6.50 11.90 3.89
CA ALA A 66 5.92 13.24 3.76
C ALA A 66 4.39 13.20 3.51
N LEU A 67 3.90 12.15 2.84
CA LEU A 67 2.46 11.92 2.69
C LEU A 67 1.84 11.53 4.04
N LEU A 68 2.40 10.56 4.76
CA LEU A 68 1.88 10.12 6.05
C LEU A 68 1.82 11.25 7.07
N GLU A 69 2.87 12.08 7.15
CA GLU A 69 2.90 13.25 8.04
C GLU A 69 1.77 14.24 7.74
N ARG A 70 1.39 14.40 6.48
CA ARG A 70 0.27 15.26 6.08
C ARG A 70 -1.07 14.67 6.51
N GLU A 71 -1.31 13.40 6.22
CA GLU A 71 -2.61 12.76 6.50
C GLU A 71 -2.90 12.64 8.00
N MET A 72 -1.86 12.41 8.82
CA MET A 72 -2.01 12.37 10.28
C MET A 72 -2.36 13.74 10.88
N ARG A 73 -1.88 14.85 10.28
CA ARG A 73 -2.26 16.20 10.68
C ARG A 73 -3.71 16.56 10.30
N CYS A 74 -4.21 16.04 9.18
CA CYS A 74 -5.58 16.30 8.72
C CYS A 74 -6.63 15.40 9.37
N SER A 75 -6.23 14.27 9.95
CA SER A 75 -7.11 13.31 10.64
C SER A 75 -7.24 13.56 12.15
N SER A 76 -6.71 14.68 12.65
CA SER A 76 -6.78 15.11 14.05
C SER A 76 -7.83 16.20 14.25
#